data_AF-A0A7R9YGJ4-F1
#
_entry.id   AF-A0A7R9YGJ4-F1
#
_cell.length_a   1.000
_cell.length_b   1.000
_cell.length_c   1.000
_cell.angle_alpha   90.00
_cell.angle_beta   90.00
_cell.angle_gamma   90.00
#
_symmetry.space_group_name_H-M   'P 1'
#
loop_
_entity.id
_entity.type
_entity.pdbx_description
1 polymer ?
#
loop_
_entity_poly.entity_id
_entity_poly.type
_entity_poly.pdbx_seq_one_letter_code
_entity_poly.pdbx_strand_id
1 'polypeptide(L)'
;GNLLGGMGRVSPGVIGSRHTRLACASLAAHYYLTRRRATLKRAAASAATPRRASYDKKDRRAAERRMDSFSDGRFKARYRVSRATFDMIVERIAPDLDPADRTKPGGCPNGPISAQLKLGSTLRFLAGSNHLDIADLHAMRSDDRNCEKR
;
A
#
# COMPACT_ATOMS: atom_id res chain seq x y z
N GLY A 1 24.52 33.29 84.49
CA GLY A 1 24.89 31.89 84.23
C GLY A 1 23.67 31.14 83.74
N ASN A 2 23.76 30.64 82.51
CA ASN A 2 23.01 29.54 81.86
C ASN A 2 21.48 29.46 81.97
N LEU A 3 20.83 29.93 80.91
CA LEU A 3 19.54 29.48 80.39
C LEU A 3 19.81 28.44 79.29
N LEU A 4 19.57 27.15 79.54
CA LEU A 4 19.48 26.13 78.50
C LEU A 4 18.55 25.00 78.95
N GLY A 5 17.70 24.56 78.03
CA GLY A 5 17.30 23.15 77.95
C GLY A 5 15.82 22.88 78.18
N GLY A 6 15.08 22.69 77.09
CA GLY A 6 13.71 22.18 77.16
C GLY A 6 13.08 21.96 75.78
N MET A 7 13.80 21.32 74.85
CA MET A 7 13.22 20.89 73.58
C MET A 7 12.20 19.78 73.83
N GLY A 8 10.92 20.14 73.78
CA GLY A 8 9.81 19.19 73.72
C GLY A 8 9.88 18.40 72.41
N ARG A 9 10.12 17.09 72.52
CA ARG A 9 10.02 16.15 71.40
C ARG A 9 8.56 16.05 70.97
N VAL A 10 8.28 16.45 69.73
CA VAL A 10 7.00 16.17 69.06
C VAL A 10 7.01 14.70 68.66
N SER A 11 6.18 13.90 69.29
CA SER A 11 5.90 12.52 68.87
C SER A 11 5.22 12.54 67.50
N PRO A 12 5.75 11.85 66.47
CA PRO A 12 4.97 11.60 65.28
C PRO A 12 3.91 10.55 65.61
N GLY A 13 2.67 11.01 65.70
CA GLY A 13 1.50 10.13 65.75
C GLY A 13 1.48 9.25 64.51
N VAL A 14 1.80 7.97 64.68
CA VAL A 14 1.62 6.94 63.66
C VAL A 14 0.13 6.57 63.65
N ILE A 15 -0.68 7.43 63.05
CA ILE A 15 -2.08 7.16 62.76
C ILE A 15 -2.20 6.94 61.24
N GLY A 16 -2.58 5.72 60.87
CA GLY A 16 -2.97 5.35 59.52
C GLY A 16 -1.79 5.13 58.57
N SER A 17 -1.84 4.22 57.62
CA SER A 17 -3.05 3.88 56.90
C SER A 17 -2.76 2.66 56.04
N ARG A 18 -3.37 1.52 56.33
CA ARG A 18 -3.41 0.41 55.35
C ARG A 18 -4.05 0.89 54.04
N HIS A 19 -4.82 1.99 54.06
CA HIS A 19 -5.40 2.62 52.88
C HIS A 19 -4.39 3.36 51.98
N THR A 20 -3.28 3.91 52.50
CA THR A 20 -2.30 4.61 51.63
C THR A 20 -1.48 3.64 50.77
N ARG A 21 -1.17 2.45 51.30
CA ARG A 21 -0.49 1.40 50.51
C ARG A 21 -1.40 0.79 49.44
N LEU A 22 -2.70 0.62 49.74
CA LEU A 22 -3.69 0.14 48.76
C LEU A 22 -3.95 1.17 47.65
N ALA A 23 -4.00 2.47 48.00
CA ALA A 23 -4.15 3.53 47.01
C ALA A 23 -2.97 3.56 46.01
N CYS A 24 -1.73 3.45 46.48
CA CYS A 24 -0.55 3.39 45.61
C CYS A 24 -0.53 2.15 44.72
N ALA A 25 -0.94 0.98 45.23
CA ALA A 25 -1.03 -0.25 44.44
C ALA A 25 -2.10 -0.15 43.34
N SER A 26 -3.23 0.49 43.64
CA SER A 26 -4.31 0.68 42.66
C SER A 26 -3.91 1.63 41.51
N LEU A 27 -3.17 2.69 41.82
CA LEU A 27 -2.65 3.63 40.82
C LEU A 27 -1.58 2.97 39.93
N ALA A 28 -0.67 2.19 40.51
CA ALA A 28 0.33 1.45 39.75
C ALA A 28 -0.31 0.40 38.83
N ALA A 29 -1.32 -0.33 39.31
CA ALA A 29 -2.07 -1.29 38.51
C ALA A 29 -2.84 -0.59 37.36
N HIS A 30 -3.49 0.54 37.64
CA HIS A 30 -4.19 1.33 36.63
C HIS A 30 -3.23 1.86 35.56
N TYR A 31 -2.06 2.38 35.95
CA TYR A 31 -1.01 2.81 35.02
C TYR A 31 -0.51 1.66 34.14
N TYR A 32 -0.25 0.48 34.73
CA TYR A 32 0.21 -0.69 33.97
C TYR A 32 -0.84 -1.20 32.97
N LEU A 33 -2.11 -1.27 33.40
CA LEU A 33 -3.22 -1.72 32.54
C LEU A 33 -3.53 -0.73 31.40
N THR A 34 -3.47 0.57 31.67
CA THR A 34 -3.65 1.60 30.63
C THR A 34 -2.52 1.60 29.62
N ARG A 35 -1.25 1.47 30.07
CA ARG A 35 -0.09 1.33 29.18
C ARG A 35 -0.18 0.06 28.33
N ARG A 36 -0.59 -1.07 28.90
CA ARG A 36 -0.79 -2.34 28.17
C ARG A 36 -1.94 -2.24 27.16
N ARG A 37 -3.03 -1.55 27.48
CA ARG A 37 -4.12 -1.28 26.51
C ARG A 37 -3.64 -0.41 25.36
N ALA A 38 -2.81 0.60 25.61
CA ALA A 38 -2.25 1.44 24.56
C ALA A 38 -1.32 0.66 23.61
N THR A 39 -0.49 -0.24 24.14
CA THR A 39 0.39 -1.09 23.30
C THR A 39 -0.42 -2.09 22.49
N LEU A 40 -1.44 -2.72 23.08
CA LEU A 40 -2.34 -3.63 22.35
C LEU A 40 -3.14 -2.91 21.26
N LYS A 41 -3.63 -1.69 21.51
CA LYS A 41 -4.30 -0.87 20.49
C LYS A 41 -3.37 -0.51 19.33
N ARG A 42 -2.11 -0.18 19.61
CA ARG A 42 -1.10 0.10 18.57
C ARG A 42 -0.75 -1.16 17.77
N ALA A 43 -0.59 -2.30 18.43
CA ALA A 43 -0.35 -3.58 17.77
C ALA A 43 -1.54 -3.99 16.88
N ALA A 44 -2.77 -3.85 17.39
CA ALA A 44 -3.99 -4.09 16.63
C ALA A 44 -4.14 -3.12 15.44
N ALA A 45 -3.83 -1.84 15.61
CA ALA A 45 -3.83 -0.87 14.52
C ALA A 45 -2.79 -1.22 13.44
N SER A 46 -1.59 -1.65 13.84
CA SER A 46 -0.56 -2.09 12.89
C SER A 46 -0.91 -3.39 12.16
N ALA A 47 -1.63 -4.30 12.82
CA ALA A 47 -2.15 -5.53 12.23
C ALA A 47 -3.39 -5.30 11.34
N ALA A 48 -4.17 -4.26 11.63
CA ALA A 48 -5.36 -3.87 10.89
C ALA A 48 -5.06 -2.95 9.69
N THR A 49 -3.87 -2.34 9.62
CA THR A 49 -3.39 -1.80 8.34
C THR A 49 -3.23 -2.98 7.38
N PRO A 50 -4.05 -3.10 6.32
CA PRO A 50 -3.71 -4.06 5.28
C PRO A 50 -2.29 -3.71 4.86
N ARG A 51 -1.36 -4.68 4.96
CA ARG A 51 -0.08 -4.58 4.27
C ARG A 51 -0.47 -4.13 2.87
N ARG A 52 -0.14 -2.88 2.49
CA ARG A 52 -0.39 -2.38 1.14
C ARG A 52 0.08 -3.51 0.26
N ALA A 53 -0.88 -4.17 -0.41
CA ALA A 53 -0.59 -5.38 -1.17
C ALA A 53 0.67 -5.06 -1.95
N SER A 54 1.72 -5.86 -1.73
CA SER A 54 3.00 -5.65 -2.38
C SER A 54 2.67 -5.26 -3.80
N TYR A 55 3.07 -4.05 -4.19
CA TYR A 55 2.77 -3.54 -5.51
C TYR A 55 3.63 -4.38 -6.44
N ASP A 56 3.11 -5.56 -6.79
CA ASP A 56 3.76 -6.49 -7.68
C ASP A 56 3.99 -5.68 -8.94
N LYS A 57 5.28 -5.44 -9.22
CA LYS A 57 5.72 -4.77 -10.43
C LYS A 57 5.03 -5.50 -11.58
N LYS A 58 3.99 -4.88 -12.13
CA LYS A 58 3.19 -5.52 -13.16
C LYS A 58 4.06 -5.61 -14.40
N ASP A 59 4.52 -6.83 -14.68
CA ASP A 59 5.33 -7.11 -15.85
C ASP A 59 4.45 -7.00 -17.10
N ARG A 60 4.81 -6.07 -18.00
CA ARG A 60 4.09 -5.87 -19.27
C ARG A 60 4.16 -7.09 -20.17
N ARG A 61 5.27 -7.84 -20.14
CA ARG A 61 5.38 -9.13 -20.85
C ARG A 61 4.41 -10.16 -20.27
N ALA A 62 4.17 -10.12 -18.96
CA ALA A 62 3.16 -10.99 -18.36
C ALA A 62 1.74 -10.59 -18.78
N ALA A 63 1.47 -9.30 -18.97
CA ALA A 63 0.18 -8.82 -19.49
C ALA A 63 -0.05 -9.26 -20.95
N GLU A 64 0.98 -9.18 -21.80
CA GLU A 64 0.95 -9.70 -23.18
C GLU A 64 0.67 -11.20 -23.20
N ARG A 65 1.48 -12.00 -22.47
CA ARG A 65 1.27 -13.45 -22.34
C ARG A 65 -0.13 -13.79 -21.85
N ARG A 66 -0.69 -13.00 -20.92
CA ARG A 66 -2.05 -13.19 -20.43
C ARG A 66 -3.09 -12.95 -21.51
N MET A 67 -2.91 -11.91 -22.32
CA MET A 67 -3.79 -11.64 -23.45
C MET A 67 -3.71 -12.75 -24.51
N ASP A 68 -2.51 -13.29 -24.75
CA ASP A 68 -2.28 -14.42 -25.66
C ASP A 68 -2.84 -15.74 -25.16
N SER A 69 -2.91 -15.93 -23.84
CA SER A 69 -3.50 -17.13 -23.24
C SER A 69 -5.04 -17.22 -23.37
N PHE A 70 -5.71 -16.18 -23.84
CA PHE A 70 -7.16 -16.22 -23.99
C PHE A 70 -7.57 -17.04 -25.22
N SER A 71 -8.44 -18.02 -25.01
CA SER A 71 -9.22 -18.64 -26.09
C SER A 71 -9.96 -17.57 -26.90
N ASP A 72 -10.16 -17.78 -28.21
CA ASP A 72 -10.80 -16.79 -29.08
C ASP A 72 -12.18 -16.30 -28.57
N GLY A 73 -13.04 -17.21 -28.08
CA GLY A 73 -14.33 -16.83 -27.51
C GLY A 73 -14.21 -15.88 -26.31
N ARG A 74 -13.24 -16.14 -25.42
CA ARG A 74 -12.93 -15.27 -24.27
C ARG A 74 -12.33 -13.94 -24.72
N PHE A 75 -11.47 -13.97 -25.73
CA PHE A 75 -10.85 -12.79 -26.31
C PHE A 75 -11.94 -11.87 -26.91
N LYS A 76 -12.83 -12.44 -27.72
CA LYS A 76 -13.96 -11.74 -28.34
C LYS A 76 -14.94 -11.18 -27.32
N ALA A 77 -15.27 -11.93 -26.27
CA ALA A 77 -16.11 -11.41 -25.18
C ALA A 77 -15.47 -10.23 -24.46
N ARG A 78 -14.13 -10.23 -24.33
CA ARG A 78 -13.38 -9.20 -23.60
C ARG A 78 -13.12 -7.95 -24.43
N TYR A 79 -12.71 -8.09 -25.68
CA TYR A 79 -12.28 -6.99 -26.56
C TYR A 79 -13.27 -6.65 -27.67
N ARG A 80 -14.37 -7.40 -27.79
CA ARG A 80 -15.46 -7.20 -28.78
C ARG A 80 -15.03 -7.33 -30.24
N VAL A 81 -13.85 -7.89 -30.48
CA VAL A 81 -13.28 -8.21 -31.79
C VAL A 81 -12.70 -9.62 -31.75
N SER A 82 -12.63 -10.31 -32.90
CA SER A 82 -11.93 -11.59 -32.98
C SER A 82 -10.42 -11.39 -32.81
N ARG A 83 -9.70 -12.47 -32.47
CA ARG A 83 -8.24 -12.42 -32.40
C ARG A 83 -7.61 -12.01 -33.73
N ALA A 84 -8.10 -12.55 -34.84
CA ALA A 84 -7.61 -12.23 -36.18
C ALA A 84 -7.79 -10.74 -36.54
N THR A 85 -8.96 -10.16 -36.25
CA THR A 85 -9.20 -8.73 -36.49
C THR A 85 -8.32 -7.87 -35.60
N PHE A 86 -8.12 -8.27 -34.36
CA PHE A 86 -7.24 -7.56 -33.43
C PHE A 86 -5.79 -7.54 -33.95
N ASP A 87 -5.23 -8.69 -34.31
CA ASP A 87 -3.86 -8.81 -34.80
C ASP A 87 -3.66 -8.00 -36.10
N MET A 88 -4.62 -8.06 -37.02
CA MET A 88 -4.64 -7.23 -38.25
C MET A 88 -4.60 -5.72 -37.93
N ILE A 89 -5.36 -5.27 -36.93
CA ILE A 89 -5.35 -3.86 -36.53
C ILE A 89 -3.98 -3.50 -35.93
N VAL A 90 -3.42 -4.35 -35.06
CA VAL A 90 -2.09 -4.14 -34.46
C VAL A 90 -1.03 -3.99 -35.55
N GLU A 91 -0.99 -4.89 -36.54
CA GLU A 91 -0.05 -4.82 -37.65
C GLU A 91 -0.14 -3.51 -38.43
N ARG A 92 -1.36 -2.98 -38.58
CA ARG A 92 -1.60 -1.74 -39.33
C ARG A 92 -1.24 -0.47 -38.55
N ILE A 93 -1.42 -0.47 -37.23
CA ILE A 93 -1.15 0.71 -36.38
C ILE A 93 0.25 0.69 -35.77
N ALA A 94 0.92 -0.46 -35.71
CA ALA A 94 2.25 -0.59 -35.12
C ALA A 94 3.27 0.41 -35.72
N PRO A 95 3.31 0.66 -37.05
CA PRO A 95 4.21 1.65 -37.63
C PRO A 95 3.98 3.08 -37.11
N ASP A 96 2.73 3.44 -36.82
CA ASP A 96 2.35 4.78 -36.34
C ASP A 96 2.52 4.92 -34.82
N LEU A 97 2.46 3.80 -34.09
CA LEU A 97 2.57 3.75 -32.63
C LEU A 97 3.99 3.53 -32.10
N ASP A 98 4.93 3.17 -32.97
CA ASP A 98 6.37 3.12 -32.73
C ASP A 98 7.12 4.30 -33.40
N PRO A 99 6.75 5.58 -33.16
CA PRO A 99 7.57 6.67 -33.65
C PRO A 99 8.81 6.77 -32.77
N ALA A 100 9.90 6.11 -33.19
CA ALA A 100 11.29 6.48 -32.97
C ALA A 100 11.78 6.83 -31.54
N ASP A 101 10.99 6.70 -30.47
CA ASP A 101 11.36 7.04 -29.09
C ASP A 101 12.02 5.83 -28.40
N ARG A 102 12.98 5.23 -29.10
CA ARG A 102 14.00 4.34 -28.52
C ARG A 102 14.96 5.11 -27.58
N THR A 103 14.77 6.42 -27.43
CA THR A 103 15.62 7.37 -26.70
C THR A 103 14.93 8.01 -25.49
N LYS A 104 14.57 7.20 -24.50
CA LYS A 104 14.89 7.57 -23.11
C LYS A 104 15.53 6.37 -22.41
N PRO A 105 16.85 6.18 -22.57
CA PRO A 105 17.58 5.25 -21.72
C PRO A 105 17.58 5.85 -20.31
N GLY A 106 16.72 5.35 -19.41
CA GLY A 106 16.90 5.60 -17.98
C GLY A 106 15.70 5.89 -17.08
N GLY A 107 14.45 5.77 -17.55
CA GLY A 107 13.29 6.13 -16.69
C GLY A 107 12.36 4.98 -16.31
N CYS A 108 11.91 4.18 -17.28
CA CYS A 108 10.77 3.31 -17.08
C CYS A 108 11.21 1.88 -16.72
N PRO A 109 10.91 1.36 -15.51
CA PRO A 109 11.30 0.02 -15.09
C PRO A 109 10.70 -1.11 -15.95
N ASN A 110 9.68 -0.80 -16.78
CA ASN A 110 8.91 -1.78 -17.55
C ASN A 110 9.00 -1.59 -19.09
N GLY A 111 10.00 -0.85 -19.60
CA GLY A 111 10.22 -0.66 -21.06
C GLY A 111 9.21 0.28 -21.74
N PRO A 112 9.04 0.23 -23.08
CA PRO A 112 7.92 0.85 -23.79
C PRO A 112 6.64 0.00 -23.68
N ILE A 113 5.46 0.59 -23.94
CA ILE A 113 4.18 -0.15 -24.03
C ILE A 113 4.00 -0.60 -25.48
N SER A 114 3.82 -1.90 -25.70
CA SER A 114 3.60 -2.45 -27.05
C SER A 114 2.30 -1.95 -27.67
N ALA A 115 2.26 -1.90 -29.01
CA ALA A 115 1.05 -1.59 -29.78
C ALA A 115 -0.12 -2.52 -29.40
N GLN A 116 0.17 -3.79 -29.11
CA GLN A 116 -0.80 -4.78 -28.68
C GLN A 116 -1.48 -4.36 -27.36
N LEU A 117 -0.71 -3.97 -26.35
CA LEU A 117 -1.26 -3.50 -25.07
C LEU A 117 -2.02 -2.18 -25.22
N LYS A 118 -1.51 -1.23 -26.04
CA LYS A 118 -2.19 0.05 -26.35
C LYS A 118 -3.55 -0.19 -27.00
N LEU A 119 -3.63 -1.09 -27.97
CA LEU A 119 -4.90 -1.43 -28.62
C LEU A 119 -5.86 -2.11 -27.63
N GLY A 120 -5.36 -3.09 -26.87
CA GLY A 120 -6.16 -3.81 -25.88
C GLY A 120 -6.77 -2.88 -24.83
N SER A 121 -6.00 -1.94 -24.30
CA SER A 121 -6.50 -0.95 -23.34
C SER A 121 -7.55 -0.03 -23.96
N THR A 122 -7.32 0.41 -25.20
CA THR A 122 -8.24 1.29 -25.93
C THR A 122 -9.58 0.59 -26.17
N LEU A 123 -9.56 -0.64 -26.68
CA LEU A 123 -10.77 -1.43 -26.88
C LEU A 123 -11.51 -1.65 -25.56
N ARG A 124 -10.78 -1.89 -24.46
CA ARG A 124 -11.44 -2.11 -23.18
C ARG A 124 -12.04 -0.83 -22.60
N PHE A 125 -11.39 0.31 -22.80
CA PHE A 125 -11.94 1.64 -22.49
C PHE A 125 -13.22 1.91 -23.28
N LEU A 126 -13.20 1.71 -24.60
CA LEU A 126 -14.37 1.88 -25.47
C LEU A 126 -15.52 0.95 -25.11
N ALA A 127 -15.22 -0.25 -24.60
CA ALA A 127 -16.21 -1.17 -24.06
C ALA A 127 -16.74 -0.79 -22.66
N GLY A 128 -16.49 0.44 -22.19
CA GLY A 128 -17.06 1.00 -20.97
C GLY A 128 -16.42 0.50 -19.67
N SER A 129 -15.14 0.15 -19.69
CA SER A 129 -14.46 -0.34 -18.48
C SER A 129 -13.71 0.73 -17.72
N ASN A 130 -13.59 0.47 -16.43
CA ASN A 130 -12.86 1.33 -15.52
C ASN A 130 -11.37 1.33 -15.91
N HIS A 131 -10.82 2.45 -16.36
CA HIS A 131 -9.82 3.06 -15.49
C HIS A 131 -8.72 2.19 -14.88
N LEU A 132 -8.95 1.92 -13.59
CA LEU A 132 -8.11 1.12 -12.71
C LEU A 132 -8.01 -0.34 -13.19
N ASP A 133 -9.10 -0.92 -13.69
CA ASP A 133 -9.10 -2.29 -14.21
C ASP A 133 -8.25 -2.40 -15.48
N ILE A 134 -8.31 -1.39 -16.35
CA ILE A 134 -7.50 -1.32 -17.57
C ILE A 134 -6.02 -1.20 -17.21
N ALA A 135 -5.69 -0.27 -16.30
CA ALA A 135 -4.33 -0.09 -15.82
C ALA A 135 -3.77 -1.36 -15.17
N ASP A 136 -4.64 -2.10 -14.47
CA ASP A 136 -4.30 -3.34 -13.80
C ASP A 136 -4.16 -4.53 -14.75
N LEU A 137 -5.01 -4.62 -15.77
CA LEU A 137 -5.03 -5.69 -16.75
C LEU A 137 -3.87 -5.58 -17.76
N HIS A 138 -3.55 -4.35 -18.18
CA HIS A 138 -2.54 -4.07 -19.20
C HIS A 138 -1.20 -3.59 -18.63
N ALA A 139 -1.01 -3.67 -17.30
CA ALA A 139 0.23 -3.25 -16.63
C ALA A 139 0.66 -1.81 -16.98
N MET A 140 -0.30 -0.90 -17.08
CA MET A 140 -0.09 0.50 -17.48
C MET A 140 0.08 1.48 -16.30
N ARG A 141 0.09 0.99 -15.06
CA ARG A 141 0.34 1.88 -13.92
C ARG A 141 1.77 2.42 -13.96
N SER A 142 1.89 3.74 -14.00
CA SER A 142 3.15 4.46 -13.84
C SER A 142 3.52 4.44 -12.35
N ASP A 143 4.60 3.77 -11.99
CA ASP A 143 5.27 4.05 -10.71
C ASP A 143 6.18 5.26 -10.92
N ASP A 144 5.59 6.45 -10.94
CA ASP A 144 6.32 7.71 -11.17
C ASP A 144 7.40 7.97 -10.10
N ARG A 145 7.33 7.27 -8.96
CA ARG A 145 8.26 7.40 -7.83
C ARG A 145 9.69 6.93 -8.11
N ASN A 146 9.94 6.23 -9.23
CA ASN A 146 11.29 5.77 -9.59
C ASN A 146 11.91 6.53 -10.77
N CYS A 147 11.16 7.41 -11.45
CA CYS A 147 11.66 8.16 -12.61
C CYS A 147 12.39 9.46 -12.22
N GLU A 148 12.18 9.98 -11.00
CA GLU A 148 12.70 11.29 -10.56
C GLU A 148 14.06 11.21 -9.83
N LYS A 149 14.60 10.00 -9.64
CA LYS A 149 15.92 9.80 -9.02
C LYS A 149 16.92 9.31 -10.06
N ARG A 150 17.44 10.20 -10.90
CA ARG A 150 18.81 10.17 -11.43
C ARG A 150 19.13 11.38 -12.28
#